data_AF-A0A2J6IXH9-F1
#
_entry.id   AF-A0A2J6IXH9-F1
#
_cell.length_a   1.000
_cell.length_b   1.000
_cell.length_c   1.000
_cell.angle_alpha   90.00
_cell.angle_beta   90.00
_cell.angle_gamma   90.00
#
_symmetry.space_group_name_H-M   'P 1'
#
loop_
_entity.id
_entity.type
_entity.pdbx_description
1 polymer ?
#
loop_
_entity_poly.entity_id
_entity_poly.type
_entity_poly.pdbx_seq_one_letter_code
_entity_poly.pdbx_strand_id
1 'polypeptide(L)'
;MNQTDQERRLNGVYQQDKEGHFMLRVKIPAGLLQSAQAEELCRLSHKHSNGMLHLTSRGSIEFHWLEEQNLEPIFAALKEIGLTSRGACGGAVRGISCSTTFAPGFAAVQAVAVKLNRHFAGNPAFEGLPKKFKIGIDAGYEGARHLIQDLGLVLVKDEEGRCLFDVWCAGGLGKEPQPAFLLEQEVAEESLLHLVESVVQVYRDNTPPPKRLKTLLNTIGETEFRRLLQQELACRPQPSLTGDDDVAPVASGHFVEVPVFAGEIKAAQLNQLAALARKEGSGYLAVTNDQNIALLAEGEQESEALSRKLRETGFFEQPFTFPSRFRVCPGNHECRMGLSPTRDVAASLCKAM
;
A
#
# COMPACT_ATOMS: atom_id res chain seq x y z
N MET A 1 -8.17 24.80 3.97
CA MET A 1 -7.49 23.89 4.90
C MET A 1 -6.27 24.62 5.40
N ASN A 2 -6.07 24.73 6.71
CA ASN A 2 -4.92 25.46 7.25
C ASN A 2 -3.62 24.66 7.00
N GLN A 3 -2.47 25.32 7.15
CA GLN A 3 -1.15 24.72 6.91
C GLN A 3 -0.87 23.54 7.86
N THR A 4 -1.35 23.63 9.10
CA THR A 4 -1.23 22.57 10.11
C THR A 4 -1.94 21.27 9.70
N ASP A 5 -3.14 21.35 9.12
CA ASP A 5 -3.89 20.19 8.64
C ASP A 5 -3.24 19.56 7.40
N GLN A 6 -2.62 20.39 6.54
CA GLN A 6 -1.84 19.89 5.41
C GLN A 6 -0.62 19.11 5.90
N GLU A 7 0.11 19.65 6.86
CA GLU A 7 1.28 18.99 7.45
C GLU A 7 0.91 17.69 8.17
N ARG A 8 -0.16 17.70 8.98
CA ARG A 8 -0.69 16.49 9.61
C ARG A 8 -1.01 15.40 8.59
N ARG A 9 -1.69 15.76 7.50
CA ARG A 9 -1.98 14.82 6.42
C ARG A 9 -0.72 14.33 5.72
N LEU A 10 0.30 15.17 5.53
CA LEU A 10 1.58 14.70 5.01
C LEU A 10 2.23 13.70 5.96
N ASN A 11 2.13 13.88 7.28
CA ASN A 11 2.60 12.92 8.29
C ASN A 11 1.68 11.70 8.49
N GLY A 12 0.72 11.47 7.59
CA GLY A 12 -0.12 10.27 7.62
C GLY A 12 -1.34 10.38 8.55
N VAL A 13 -1.57 11.55 9.16
CA VAL A 13 -2.59 11.77 10.19
C VAL A 13 -3.88 12.32 9.58
N TYR A 14 -5.01 11.70 9.90
CA TYR A 14 -6.36 12.22 9.61
C TYR A 14 -7.15 12.34 10.90
N GLN A 15 -7.86 13.46 11.05
CA GLN A 15 -8.90 13.58 12.08
C GLN A 15 -10.03 12.58 11.78
N GLN A 16 -10.45 11.86 12.82
CA GLN A 16 -11.60 10.95 12.78
C GLN A 16 -12.90 11.71 13.09
N ASP A 17 -14.00 10.96 13.19
CA ASP A 17 -15.32 11.54 13.43
C ASP A 17 -15.44 12.20 14.82
N LYS A 18 -14.79 11.62 15.82
CA LYS A 18 -14.68 12.21 17.16
C LYS A 18 -13.59 13.27 17.20
N GLU A 19 -13.92 14.47 17.67
CA GLU A 19 -12.95 15.56 17.83
C GLU A 19 -11.81 15.15 18.78
N GLY A 20 -10.60 15.62 18.47
CA GLY A 20 -9.38 15.27 19.20
C GLY A 20 -8.85 13.85 18.96
N HIS A 21 -9.53 13.04 18.13
CA HIS A 21 -9.08 11.68 17.81
C HIS A 21 -8.62 11.58 16.35
N PHE A 22 -7.55 10.81 16.15
CA PHE A 22 -6.85 10.71 14.89
C PHE A 22 -6.64 9.27 14.45
N MET A 23 -6.68 9.07 13.14
CA MET A 23 -6.13 7.91 12.47
C MET A 23 -4.72 8.26 12.00
N LEU A 24 -3.78 7.34 12.21
CA LEU A 24 -2.43 7.40 11.66
C LEU A 24 -2.19 6.21 10.74
N ARG A 25 -1.86 6.49 9.47
CA ARG A 25 -1.50 5.45 8.50
C ARG A 25 0.01 5.31 8.36
N VAL A 26 0.51 4.09 8.50
CA VAL A 26 1.91 3.73 8.30
C VAL A 26 2.10 3.14 6.90
N LYS A 27 3.12 3.63 6.15
CA LYS A 27 3.50 3.02 4.87
C LYS A 27 4.26 1.73 5.16
N ILE A 28 3.76 0.61 4.64
CA ILE A 28 4.48 -0.67 4.66
C ILE A 28 4.97 -0.94 3.24
N PRO A 29 6.28 -0.83 2.95
CA PRO A 29 6.82 -1.06 1.61
C PRO A 29 6.46 -2.45 1.08
N ALA A 30 5.88 -2.51 -0.11
CA ALA A 30 5.35 -3.74 -0.72
C ALA A 30 4.32 -4.50 0.15
N GLY A 31 3.81 -3.91 1.23
CA GLY A 31 3.01 -4.60 2.24
C GLY A 31 3.79 -5.56 3.14
N LEU A 32 5.13 -5.66 3.02
CA LEU A 32 5.94 -6.61 3.77
C LEU A 32 6.47 -6.04 5.09
N LEU A 33 6.41 -6.87 6.12
CA LEU A 33 6.86 -6.59 7.48
C LEU A 33 7.78 -7.71 7.95
N GLN A 34 8.88 -7.33 8.59
CA GLN A 34 9.58 -8.26 9.48
C GLN A 34 8.72 -8.52 10.72
N SER A 35 8.83 -9.73 11.28
CA SER A 35 8.18 -10.10 12.53
C SER A 35 8.45 -9.09 13.66
N ALA A 36 9.68 -8.61 13.82
CA ALA A 36 10.03 -7.58 14.80
C ALA A 36 9.30 -6.24 14.55
N GLN A 37 9.14 -5.82 13.29
CA GLN A 37 8.37 -4.62 12.96
C GLN A 37 6.89 -4.80 13.32
N ALA A 38 6.32 -5.98 13.02
CA ALA A 38 4.94 -6.29 13.39
C ALA A 38 4.73 -6.32 14.92
N GLU A 39 5.65 -6.92 15.67
CA GLU A 39 5.63 -6.92 17.14
C GLU A 39 5.68 -5.50 17.72
N GLU A 40 6.50 -4.62 17.15
CA GLU A 40 6.57 -3.22 17.58
C GLU A 40 5.29 -2.44 17.26
N LEU A 41 4.69 -2.65 16.08
CA LEU A 41 3.38 -2.07 15.75
C LEU A 41 2.29 -2.54 16.72
N CYS A 42 2.32 -3.81 17.15
CA CYS A 42 1.42 -4.35 18.17
C CYS A 42 1.63 -3.67 19.53
N ARG A 43 2.89 -3.49 19.95
CA ARG A 43 3.25 -2.78 21.19
C ARG A 43 2.73 -1.35 21.19
N LEU A 44 2.93 -0.63 20.09
CA LEU A 44 2.40 0.73 19.90
C LEU A 44 0.88 0.77 19.92
N SER A 45 0.22 -0.21 19.29
CA SER A 45 -1.25 -0.29 19.27
C SER A 45 -1.82 -0.51 20.66
N HIS A 46 -1.22 -1.41 21.45
CA HIS A 46 -1.62 -1.63 22.84
C HIS A 46 -1.44 -0.37 23.70
N LYS A 47 -0.36 0.37 23.49
CA LYS A 47 -0.04 1.56 24.29
C LYS A 47 -0.88 2.78 23.91
N HIS A 48 -1.26 2.92 22.64
CA HIS A 48 -1.78 4.18 22.10
C HIS A 48 -3.11 4.07 21.34
N SER A 49 -3.50 2.89 20.85
CA SER A 49 -4.59 2.69 19.87
C SER A 49 -5.55 1.56 20.28
N ASN A 50 -5.82 1.42 21.59
CA ASN A 50 -6.75 0.44 22.17
C ASN A 50 -6.48 -1.04 21.80
N GLY A 51 -5.28 -1.38 21.33
CA GLY A 51 -4.92 -2.74 20.92
C GLY A 51 -5.59 -3.21 19.63
N MET A 52 -6.10 -2.30 18.79
CA MET A 52 -6.67 -2.60 17.47
C MET A 52 -5.83 -1.98 16.35
N LEU A 53 -5.77 -2.66 15.21
CA LEU A 53 -5.11 -2.22 13.99
C LEU A 53 -6.02 -2.48 12.79
N HIS A 54 -5.95 -1.60 11.79
CA HIS A 54 -6.69 -1.77 10.55
C HIS A 54 -5.76 -1.95 9.35
N LEU A 55 -5.98 -3.03 8.60
CA LEU A 55 -5.27 -3.42 7.39
C LEU A 55 -5.94 -2.78 6.18
N THR A 56 -5.17 -2.05 5.38
CA THR A 56 -5.71 -1.33 4.23
C THR A 56 -5.55 -2.11 2.93
N SER A 57 -6.43 -1.86 1.96
CA SER A 57 -6.38 -2.44 0.62
C SER A 57 -5.17 -2.02 -0.24
N ARG A 58 -4.18 -1.34 0.34
CA ARG A 58 -2.91 -0.97 -0.29
C ARG A 58 -1.68 -1.58 0.40
N GLY A 59 -1.88 -2.56 1.30
CA GLY A 59 -0.78 -3.15 2.06
C GLY A 59 -0.19 -2.14 3.04
N SER A 60 -1.03 -1.52 3.87
CA SER A 60 -0.61 -0.55 4.90
C SER A 60 -1.41 -0.79 6.16
N ILE A 61 -0.93 -0.28 7.30
CA ILE A 61 -1.57 -0.43 8.61
C ILE A 61 -2.00 0.94 9.13
N GLU A 62 -3.16 0.99 9.78
CA GLU A 62 -3.71 2.17 10.44
C GLU A 62 -3.89 1.95 11.94
N PHE A 63 -3.42 2.93 12.71
CA PHE A 63 -3.81 3.13 14.10
C PHE A 63 -5.02 4.07 14.13
N HIS A 64 -5.92 3.85 15.08
CA HIS A 64 -7.14 4.64 15.25
C HIS A 64 -7.27 5.09 16.70
N TRP A 65 -8.11 6.10 16.91
CA TRP A 65 -8.42 6.66 18.23
C TRP A 65 -7.21 7.26 18.94
N LEU A 66 -6.20 7.71 18.18
CA LEU A 66 -5.02 8.38 18.73
C LEU A 66 -5.37 9.79 19.16
N GLU A 67 -4.80 10.25 20.26
CA GLU A 67 -4.80 11.65 20.68
C GLU A 67 -3.49 12.33 20.27
N GLU A 68 -3.44 13.67 20.30
CA GLU A 68 -2.27 14.45 19.83
C GLU A 68 -0.96 14.00 20.51
N GLN A 69 -1.01 13.76 21.83
CA GLN A 69 0.16 13.33 22.61
C GLN A 69 0.66 11.92 22.25
N ASN A 70 -0.09 11.14 21.47
CA ASN A 70 0.34 9.82 21.01
C ASN A 70 1.19 9.90 19.74
N LEU A 71 1.08 10.97 18.94
CA LEU A 71 1.65 11.03 17.59
C LEU A 71 3.19 11.03 17.60
N GLU A 72 3.82 11.96 18.33
CA GLU A 72 5.28 12.06 18.38
C GLU A 72 5.98 10.78 18.88
N PRO A 73 5.52 10.13 19.98
CA PRO A 73 6.08 8.84 20.39
C PRO A 73 5.96 7.75 19.32
N ILE A 74 4.84 7.70 18.58
CA ILE A 74 4.67 6.72 17.51
C ILE A 74 5.61 7.03 16.34
N PHE A 75 5.75 8.29 15.94
CA PHE A 75 6.69 8.67 14.86
C PHE A 75 8.13 8.29 15.19
N ALA A 76 8.57 8.54 16.43
CA ALA A 76 9.90 8.16 16.89
C ALA A 76 10.11 6.64 16.79
N ALA A 77 9.17 5.84 17.31
CA ALA A 77 9.24 4.38 17.29
C ALA A 77 9.20 3.80 15.86
N LEU A 78 8.36 4.37 14.97
CA LEU A 78 8.33 3.94 13.57
C LEU A 78 9.69 4.15 12.89
N LYS A 79 10.35 5.28 13.15
CA LYS A 79 11.68 5.58 12.62
C LYS A 79 12.72 4.57 13.10
N GLU A 80 12.68 4.17 14.36
CA GLU A 80 13.60 3.17 14.95
C GLU A 80 13.52 1.81 14.25
N ILE A 81 12.34 1.42 13.78
CA ILE A 81 12.12 0.15 13.05
C ILE A 81 12.15 0.30 11.52
N GLY A 82 12.58 1.46 11.01
CA GLY A 82 12.72 1.71 9.58
C GLY A 82 11.39 1.91 8.83
N LEU A 83 10.31 2.25 9.54
CA LEU A 83 9.01 2.57 8.97
C LEU A 83 8.72 4.08 9.01
N THR A 84 7.74 4.52 8.22
CA THR A 84 7.32 5.92 8.19
C THR A 84 5.84 6.05 7.84
N SER A 85 5.20 7.09 8.37
CA SER A 85 3.85 7.52 7.98
C SER A 85 3.87 8.67 6.98
N ARG A 86 5.03 9.29 6.73
CA ARG A 86 5.15 10.47 5.87
C ARG A 86 4.83 10.12 4.41
N GLY A 87 3.94 10.90 3.81
CA GLY A 87 3.37 10.66 2.47
C GLY A 87 2.28 9.56 2.42
N ALA A 88 1.92 8.92 3.54
CA ALA A 88 0.82 7.94 3.55
C ALA A 88 -0.54 8.59 3.23
N CYS A 89 -0.65 9.89 3.53
CA CYS A 89 -1.85 10.72 3.36
C CYS A 89 -1.46 12.04 2.66
N GLY A 90 -2.42 12.97 2.51
CA GLY A 90 -2.13 14.28 1.93
C GLY A 90 -1.85 14.28 0.41
N GLY A 91 -1.26 15.40 -0.04
CA GLY A 91 -0.81 15.67 -1.41
C GLY A 91 0.62 15.16 -1.61
N ALA A 92 0.77 13.85 -1.67
CA ALA A 92 2.04 13.16 -1.85
C ALA A 92 1.80 11.83 -2.57
N VAL A 93 2.89 11.18 -2.97
CA VAL A 93 2.88 9.80 -3.44
C VAL A 93 2.57 8.86 -2.26
N ARG A 94 1.45 8.15 -2.37
CA ARG A 94 1.00 7.18 -1.36
C ARG A 94 1.95 5.98 -1.31
N GLY A 95 1.79 5.12 -0.30
CA GLY A 95 2.45 3.80 -0.29
C GLY A 95 2.27 3.09 -1.63
N ILE A 96 3.38 2.63 -2.21
CA ILE A 96 3.40 1.87 -3.46
C ILE A 96 2.74 0.52 -3.16
N SER A 97 1.58 0.30 -3.77
CA SER A 97 0.83 -0.96 -3.59
C SER A 97 1.52 -2.03 -4.43
N CYS A 98 1.85 -3.16 -3.83
CA CYS A 98 2.33 -4.34 -4.56
C CYS A 98 1.20 -5.37 -4.62
N SER A 99 0.99 -6.01 -5.78
CA SER A 99 0.01 -7.09 -5.90
C SER A 99 0.35 -8.23 -4.94
N THR A 100 -0.64 -8.71 -4.21
CA THR A 100 -0.50 -9.87 -3.32
C THR A 100 -1.19 -11.11 -3.88
N THR A 101 -1.16 -11.27 -5.21
CA THR A 101 -1.47 -12.55 -5.87
C THR A 101 -0.36 -13.57 -5.67
N PHE A 102 0.82 -13.12 -5.23
CA PHE A 102 2.02 -13.93 -5.00
C PHE A 102 2.40 -14.78 -6.23
N ALA A 103 2.07 -14.29 -7.43
CA ALA A 103 2.42 -14.91 -8.70
C ALA A 103 3.96 -15.02 -8.84
N PRO A 104 4.51 -15.87 -9.73
CA PRO A 104 5.96 -16.08 -9.88
C PRO A 104 6.81 -14.81 -10.08
N GLY A 105 6.20 -13.71 -10.53
CA GLY A 105 6.85 -12.40 -10.66
C GLY A 105 6.88 -11.54 -9.38
N PHE A 106 6.33 -12.02 -8.27
CA PHE A 106 6.14 -11.24 -7.04
C PHE A 106 7.46 -10.70 -6.48
N ALA A 107 8.51 -11.52 -6.41
CA ALA A 107 9.82 -11.11 -5.90
C ALA A 107 10.39 -9.90 -6.65
N ALA A 108 10.27 -9.89 -7.99
CA ALA A 108 10.75 -8.80 -8.84
C ALA A 108 9.96 -7.51 -8.60
N VAL A 109 8.62 -7.56 -8.62
CA VAL A 109 7.80 -6.38 -8.38
C VAL A 109 7.94 -5.85 -6.96
N GLN A 110 8.18 -6.72 -6.00
CA GLN A 110 8.38 -6.35 -4.60
C GLN A 110 9.65 -5.51 -4.43
N ALA A 111 10.77 -5.91 -5.03
CA ALA A 111 12.02 -5.15 -4.96
C ALA A 111 11.82 -3.73 -5.52
N VAL A 112 11.19 -3.61 -6.70
CA VAL A 112 10.84 -2.32 -7.32
C VAL A 112 9.90 -1.51 -6.43
N ALA A 113 8.88 -2.12 -5.82
CA ALA A 113 7.96 -1.44 -4.92
C ALA A 113 8.67 -0.85 -3.69
N VAL A 114 9.67 -1.55 -3.15
CA VAL A 114 10.48 -1.06 -2.02
C VAL A 114 11.38 0.09 -2.45
N LYS A 115 12.09 -0.03 -3.58
CA LYS A 115 12.91 1.04 -4.16
C LYS A 115 12.09 2.32 -4.37
N LEU A 116 10.93 2.21 -5.02
CA LEU A 116 10.03 3.35 -5.25
C LEU A 116 9.48 3.92 -3.92
N ASN A 117 9.11 3.08 -2.95
CA ASN A 117 8.66 3.58 -1.65
C ASN A 117 9.75 4.40 -0.95
N ARG A 118 11.00 3.92 -0.94
CA ARG A 118 12.15 4.61 -0.34
C ARG A 118 12.41 5.94 -1.04
N HIS A 119 12.35 5.95 -2.37
CA HIS A 119 12.58 7.14 -3.18
C HIS A 119 11.55 8.26 -2.91
N PHE A 120 10.26 7.91 -2.81
CA PHE A 120 9.17 8.89 -2.66
C PHE A 120 8.84 9.25 -1.21
N ALA A 121 9.06 8.36 -0.25
CA ALA A 121 8.67 8.60 1.14
C ALA A 121 9.55 9.66 1.79
N GLY A 122 8.94 10.76 2.27
CA GLY A 122 9.65 11.84 2.95
C GLY A 122 10.57 12.66 2.06
N ASN A 123 10.48 12.50 0.74
CA ASN A 123 11.20 13.32 -0.22
C ASN A 123 10.38 14.60 -0.52
N PRO A 124 10.86 15.80 -0.12
CA PRO A 124 10.13 17.05 -0.32
C PRO A 124 9.84 17.34 -1.80
N ALA A 125 10.68 16.83 -2.71
CA ALA A 125 10.48 16.95 -4.15
C ALA A 125 9.25 16.21 -4.66
N PHE A 126 8.57 15.37 -3.86
CA PHE A 126 7.33 14.65 -4.24
C PHE A 126 6.18 14.86 -3.25
N GLU A 127 6.30 15.90 -2.42
CA GLU A 127 5.25 16.40 -1.54
C GLU A 127 4.58 17.64 -2.16
N GLY A 128 3.53 18.17 -1.52
CA GLY A 128 2.79 19.34 -2.03
C GLY A 128 2.07 19.09 -3.36
N LEU A 129 1.83 17.84 -3.74
CA LEU A 129 1.09 17.50 -4.96
C LEU A 129 -0.36 18.03 -4.89
N PRO A 130 -1.00 18.35 -6.04
CA PRO A 130 -2.36 18.87 -6.09
C PRO A 130 -3.36 18.04 -5.28
N LYS A 131 -3.17 16.72 -5.27
CA LYS A 131 -3.88 15.73 -4.46
C LYS A 131 -3.04 14.45 -4.38
N LYS A 132 -3.57 13.42 -3.70
CA LYS A 132 -2.97 12.08 -3.62
C LYS A 132 -2.57 11.53 -5.00
N PHE A 133 -1.38 10.92 -5.06
CA PHE A 133 -0.88 10.19 -6.21
C PHE A 133 -0.65 8.72 -5.81
N LYS A 134 -1.27 7.78 -6.51
CA LYS A 134 -1.22 6.35 -6.23
C LYS A 134 -0.41 5.65 -7.30
N ILE A 135 0.67 4.99 -6.89
CA ILE A 135 1.40 4.05 -7.71
C ILE A 135 1.05 2.64 -7.25
N GLY A 136 0.79 1.73 -8.18
CA GLY A 136 0.68 0.29 -7.90
C GLY A 136 1.57 -0.49 -8.85
N ILE A 137 2.09 -1.61 -8.38
CA ILE A 137 2.88 -2.55 -9.17
C ILE A 137 2.31 -3.94 -9.04
N ASP A 138 2.08 -4.61 -10.16
CA ASP A 138 1.41 -5.90 -10.25
C ASP A 138 2.31 -6.92 -10.95
N ALA A 139 2.38 -8.15 -10.41
CA ALA A 139 3.11 -9.28 -11.00
C ALA A 139 2.30 -9.92 -12.14
N GLY A 140 2.04 -9.13 -13.18
CA GLY A 140 1.16 -9.47 -14.31
C GLY A 140 -0.22 -8.83 -14.21
N TYR A 141 -1.08 -9.16 -15.16
CA TYR A 141 -2.39 -8.52 -15.34
C TYR A 141 -3.50 -9.02 -14.40
N GLU A 142 -3.20 -10.03 -13.57
CA GLU A 142 -4.17 -10.63 -12.65
C GLU A 142 -4.71 -9.60 -11.66
N GLY A 143 -6.04 -9.54 -11.51
CA GLY A 143 -6.73 -8.62 -10.61
C GLY A 143 -6.89 -7.17 -11.13
N ALA A 144 -6.29 -6.83 -12.27
CA ALA A 144 -6.48 -5.57 -13.00
C ALA A 144 -6.33 -4.28 -12.16
N ARG A 145 -5.49 -4.31 -11.12
CA ARG A 145 -5.39 -3.20 -10.16
C ARG A 145 -4.63 -2.00 -10.70
N HIS A 146 -3.76 -2.17 -11.69
CA HIS A 146 -3.14 -1.10 -12.47
C HIS A 146 -4.17 -0.11 -13.04
N LEU A 147 -5.36 -0.57 -13.44
CA LEU A 147 -6.42 0.28 -14.01
C LEU A 147 -6.96 1.35 -13.04
N ILE A 148 -6.75 1.18 -11.73
CA ILE A 148 -7.29 2.07 -10.70
C ILE A 148 -6.24 2.92 -9.99
N GLN A 149 -4.99 2.90 -10.47
CA GLN A 149 -3.88 3.70 -9.96
C GLN A 149 -3.75 5.01 -10.76
N ASP A 150 -3.13 6.04 -10.17
CA ASP A 150 -2.70 7.19 -10.97
C ASP A 150 -1.55 6.73 -11.90
N LEU A 151 -0.71 5.80 -11.45
CA LEU A 151 0.26 5.09 -12.27
C LEU A 151 0.30 3.59 -11.89
N GLY A 152 0.06 2.70 -12.84
CA GLY A 152 0.14 1.25 -12.66
C GLY A 152 1.34 0.69 -13.40
N LEU A 153 2.13 -0.16 -12.76
CA LEU A 153 3.30 -0.81 -13.34
C LEU A 153 3.00 -2.32 -13.38
N VAL A 154 2.95 -2.91 -14.57
CA VAL A 154 2.61 -4.33 -14.72
C VAL A 154 3.84 -5.06 -15.23
N LEU A 155 4.35 -6.00 -14.43
CA LEU A 155 5.46 -6.84 -14.85
C LEU A 155 5.04 -7.68 -16.06
N VAL A 156 5.82 -7.55 -17.12
CA VAL A 156 5.77 -8.39 -18.32
C VAL A 156 7.15 -9.00 -18.55
N LYS A 157 7.19 -10.07 -19.34
CA LYS A 157 8.44 -10.68 -19.77
C LYS A 157 8.49 -10.67 -21.29
N ASP A 158 9.64 -10.33 -21.84
CA ASP A 158 9.87 -10.46 -23.28
C ASP A 158 10.18 -11.91 -23.68
N GLU A 159 10.46 -12.13 -24.96
CA GLU A 159 10.78 -13.45 -25.53
C GLU A 159 12.02 -14.08 -24.90
N GLU A 160 12.98 -13.27 -24.44
CA GLU A 160 14.19 -13.71 -23.74
C GLU A 160 14.00 -13.89 -22.23
N GLY A 161 12.81 -13.58 -21.69
CA GLY A 161 12.48 -13.69 -20.27
C GLY A 161 12.99 -12.54 -19.39
N ARG A 162 13.45 -11.43 -19.98
CA ARG A 162 13.83 -10.21 -19.25
C ARG A 162 12.60 -9.57 -18.63
N CYS A 163 12.77 -9.01 -17.43
CA CYS A 163 11.69 -8.34 -16.71
C CYS A 163 11.53 -6.91 -17.22
N LEU A 164 10.38 -6.61 -17.81
CA LEU A 164 9.99 -5.30 -18.32
C LEU A 164 8.65 -4.89 -17.71
N PHE A 165 8.21 -3.66 -17.96
CA PHE A 165 7.01 -3.12 -17.36
C PHE A 165 6.12 -2.39 -18.35
N ASP A 166 4.87 -2.83 -18.45
CA ASP A 166 3.82 -2.02 -19.04
C ASP A 166 3.38 -0.95 -18.04
N VAL A 167 3.35 0.30 -18.48
CA VAL A 167 3.06 1.46 -17.64
C VAL A 167 1.68 2.01 -18.01
N TRP A 168 0.77 1.97 -17.05
CA TRP A 168 -0.60 2.45 -17.16
C TRP A 168 -0.77 3.76 -16.40
N CYS A 169 -1.52 4.72 -16.95
CA CYS A 169 -1.58 6.08 -16.42
C CYS A 169 -3.03 6.60 -16.26
N ALA A 170 -3.23 7.44 -15.24
CA ALA A 170 -4.43 8.25 -15.03
C ALA A 170 -5.72 7.49 -14.70
N GLY A 171 -5.64 6.37 -13.98
CA GLY A 171 -6.81 5.65 -13.46
C GLY A 171 -7.37 6.18 -12.14
N GLY A 172 -8.55 5.70 -11.75
CA GLY A 172 -9.01 5.73 -10.36
C GLY A 172 -10.53 5.76 -10.13
N LEU A 173 -10.95 5.08 -9.06
CA LEU A 173 -12.34 4.83 -8.64
C LEU A 173 -13.05 5.98 -7.88
N GLY A 174 -12.62 7.23 -8.07
CA GLY A 174 -13.30 8.37 -7.40
C GLY A 174 -14.76 8.54 -7.84
N LYS A 175 -15.38 9.70 -7.51
CA LYS A 175 -16.76 10.04 -7.93
C LYS A 175 -17.02 9.78 -9.43
N GLU A 176 -16.05 10.09 -10.27
CA GLU A 176 -16.06 9.82 -11.71
C GLU A 176 -15.04 8.71 -12.02
N PRO A 177 -15.40 7.42 -11.94
CA PRO A 177 -14.45 6.33 -12.14
C PRO A 177 -13.91 6.32 -13.59
N GLN A 178 -12.63 6.00 -13.75
CA GLN A 178 -11.98 5.90 -15.05
C GLN A 178 -10.86 4.85 -14.98
N PRO A 179 -10.76 3.93 -15.96
CA PRO A 179 -9.60 3.06 -16.09
C PRO A 179 -8.38 3.85 -16.55
N ALA A 180 -7.20 3.46 -16.09
CA ALA A 180 -5.95 3.94 -16.63
C ALA A 180 -5.83 3.57 -18.12
N PHE A 181 -5.13 4.38 -18.91
CA PHE A 181 -4.74 4.05 -20.28
C PHE A 181 -3.30 3.53 -20.31
N LEU A 182 -2.96 2.73 -21.33
CA LEU A 182 -1.60 2.23 -21.52
C LEU A 182 -0.71 3.38 -22.03
N LEU A 183 0.20 3.83 -21.17
CA LEU A 183 1.09 4.94 -21.44
C LEU A 183 2.30 4.46 -22.24
N GLU A 184 3.07 3.51 -21.72
CA GLU A 184 4.24 2.93 -22.38
C GLU A 184 4.23 1.41 -22.18
N GLN A 185 4.84 0.68 -23.13
CA GLN A 185 4.97 -0.78 -23.06
C GLN A 185 6.43 -1.16 -22.85
N GLU A 186 6.63 -2.32 -22.22
CA GLU A 186 7.96 -2.98 -22.18
C GLU A 186 9.09 -2.07 -21.65
N VAL A 187 8.79 -1.23 -20.66
CA VAL A 187 9.76 -0.30 -20.06
C VAL A 187 10.73 -1.07 -19.16
N ALA A 188 12.03 -0.89 -19.38
CA ALA A 188 13.07 -1.49 -18.54
C ALA A 188 13.07 -0.90 -17.10
N GLU A 189 13.45 -1.71 -16.10
CA GLU A 189 13.44 -1.31 -14.68
C GLU A 189 14.25 -0.02 -14.43
N GLU A 190 15.42 0.10 -15.06
CA GLU A 190 16.32 1.24 -14.96
C GLU A 190 15.73 2.55 -15.51
N SER A 191 14.73 2.46 -16.39
CA SER A 191 14.03 3.61 -16.96
C SER A 191 12.75 3.97 -16.21
N LEU A 192 12.26 3.08 -15.34
CA LEU A 192 10.99 3.29 -14.62
C LEU A 192 11.01 4.54 -13.77
N LEU A 193 12.05 4.77 -12.96
CA LEU A 193 12.06 5.93 -12.07
C LEU A 193 12.01 7.24 -12.85
N HIS A 194 12.75 7.33 -13.96
CA HIS A 194 12.74 8.50 -14.82
C HIS A 194 11.33 8.81 -15.35
N LEU A 195 10.64 7.79 -15.84
CA LEU A 195 9.27 7.90 -16.34
C LEU A 195 8.28 8.26 -15.23
N VAL A 196 8.36 7.60 -14.08
CA VAL A 196 7.48 7.84 -12.93
C VAL A 196 7.61 9.26 -12.42
N GLU A 197 8.85 9.75 -12.21
CA GLU A 197 9.10 11.13 -11.78
C GLU A 197 8.53 12.14 -12.77
N SER A 198 8.75 11.91 -14.06
CA SER A 198 8.27 12.80 -15.12
C SER A 198 6.75 12.90 -15.13
N VAL A 199 6.04 11.78 -14.97
CA VAL A 199 4.56 11.79 -14.83
C VAL A 199 4.12 12.57 -13.58
N VAL A 200 4.80 12.38 -12.44
CA VAL A 200 4.48 13.11 -11.20
C VAL A 200 4.71 14.61 -11.37
N GLN A 201 5.78 15.01 -12.08
CA GLN A 201 6.09 16.41 -12.34
C GLN A 201 5.08 17.05 -13.30
N VAL A 202 4.76 16.40 -14.42
CA VAL A 202 3.71 16.86 -15.34
C VAL A 202 2.38 17.04 -14.60
N TYR A 203 2.02 16.09 -13.74
CA TYR A 203 0.84 16.21 -12.87
C TYR A 203 0.91 17.43 -11.96
N ARG A 204 2.03 17.62 -11.25
CA ARG A 204 2.22 18.74 -10.32
C ARG A 204 2.05 20.09 -11.02
N ASP A 205 2.74 20.29 -12.14
CA ASP A 205 2.87 21.61 -12.76
C ASP A 205 1.62 22.02 -13.54
N ASN A 206 0.85 21.04 -14.02
CA ASN A 206 -0.29 21.30 -14.90
C ASN A 206 -1.66 21.08 -14.25
N THR A 207 -1.71 20.72 -12.96
CA THR A 207 -2.99 20.41 -12.28
C THR A 207 -3.24 21.32 -11.08
N PRO A 208 -4.33 22.10 -11.06
CA PRO A 208 -4.65 22.89 -9.89
C PRO A 208 -5.16 21.99 -8.74
N PRO A 209 -4.72 22.24 -7.49
CA PRO A 209 -5.29 21.57 -6.32
C PRO A 209 -6.80 21.87 -6.19
N PRO A 210 -7.66 20.93 -5.70
CA PRO A 210 -7.38 19.56 -5.32
C PRO A 210 -7.83 18.54 -6.39
N LYS A 211 -7.38 18.70 -7.65
CA LYS A 211 -7.69 17.78 -8.76
C LYS A 211 -6.71 16.60 -8.82
N ARG A 212 -7.10 15.51 -9.49
CA ARG A 212 -6.31 14.28 -9.66
C ARG A 212 -5.71 14.23 -11.07
N LEU A 213 -4.71 13.37 -11.28
CA LEU A 213 -4.09 13.17 -12.60
C LEU A 213 -5.11 12.84 -13.69
N LYS A 214 -6.09 11.97 -13.42
CA LYS A 214 -7.17 11.71 -14.38
C LYS A 214 -7.96 12.95 -14.82
N THR A 215 -8.09 13.94 -13.93
CA THR A 215 -8.74 15.21 -14.26
C THR A 215 -7.86 16.05 -15.20
N LEU A 216 -6.54 16.03 -15.03
CA LEU A 216 -5.61 16.62 -15.99
C LEU A 216 -5.78 15.96 -17.35
N LEU A 217 -5.67 14.63 -17.42
CA LEU A 217 -5.82 13.88 -18.68
C LEU A 217 -7.13 14.23 -19.39
N ASN A 218 -8.26 14.26 -18.66
CA ASN A 218 -9.56 14.59 -19.26
C ASN A 218 -9.68 16.06 -19.70
N THR A 219 -8.85 16.95 -19.17
CA THR A 219 -8.85 18.37 -19.53
C THR A 219 -8.02 18.63 -20.78
N ILE A 220 -6.82 18.02 -20.87
CA ILE A 220 -5.86 18.32 -21.95
C ILE A 220 -5.87 17.26 -23.07
N GLY A 221 -6.39 16.07 -22.80
CA GLY A 221 -6.34 14.93 -23.71
C GLY A 221 -5.00 14.19 -23.68
N GLU A 222 -5.01 12.95 -24.17
CA GLU A 222 -3.83 12.07 -24.18
C GLU A 222 -2.68 12.64 -25.02
N THR A 223 -2.98 13.17 -26.21
CA THR A 223 -1.97 13.74 -27.12
C THR A 223 -1.15 14.84 -26.44
N GLU A 224 -1.82 15.77 -25.77
CA GLU A 224 -1.16 16.87 -25.07
C GLU A 224 -0.42 16.38 -23.83
N PHE A 225 -0.99 15.42 -23.10
CA PHE A 225 -0.33 14.80 -21.95
C PHE A 225 1.00 14.14 -22.37
N ARG A 226 1.00 13.36 -23.46
CA ARG A 226 2.22 12.75 -24.01
C ARG A 226 3.23 13.79 -24.46
N ARG A 227 2.79 14.90 -25.08
CA ARG A 227 3.66 16.01 -25.48
C ARG A 227 4.36 16.64 -24.27
N LEU A 228 3.62 16.92 -23.18
CA LEU A 228 4.19 17.45 -21.93
C LEU A 228 5.16 16.45 -21.28
N LEU A 229 4.81 15.17 -21.30
CA LEU A 229 5.66 14.11 -20.75
C LEU A 229 6.98 14.00 -21.52
N GLN A 230 6.96 14.05 -22.85
CA GLN A 230 8.17 14.04 -23.68
C GLN A 230 9.06 15.25 -23.40
N GLN A 231 8.48 16.43 -23.16
CA GLN A 231 9.23 17.64 -22.79
C GLN A 231 9.89 17.50 -21.42
N GLU A 232 9.18 16.94 -20.45
CA GLU A 232 9.73 16.68 -19.12
C GLU A 232 10.86 15.65 -19.18
N LEU A 233 10.67 14.52 -19.88
CA LEU A 233 11.67 13.46 -20.06
C LEU A 233 12.95 13.96 -20.76
N ALA A 234 12.84 14.92 -21.69
CA ALA A 234 13.99 15.48 -22.39
C ALA A 234 14.82 16.43 -21.51
N CYS A 235 14.19 17.08 -20.53
CA CYS A 235 14.82 18.07 -19.66
C CYS A 235 15.28 17.49 -18.32
N ARG A 236 14.60 16.43 -17.84
CA ARG A 236 14.91 15.79 -16.56
C ARG A 236 16.16 14.91 -16.71
N PRO A 237 17.16 15.07 -15.82
CA PRO A 237 18.27 14.12 -15.76
C PRO A 237 17.75 12.73 -15.42
N GLN A 238 18.22 11.70 -16.10
CA GLN A 238 17.86 10.33 -15.76
C GLN A 238 18.36 10.02 -14.34
N PRO A 239 17.46 9.83 -13.35
CA PRO A 239 17.88 9.47 -12.01
C PRO A 239 18.42 8.04 -12.06
N SER A 240 19.52 7.79 -11.34
CA SER A 240 19.95 6.42 -11.14
C SER A 240 19.21 5.81 -9.96
N LEU A 241 18.54 4.67 -10.18
CA LEU A 241 18.11 3.76 -9.12
C LEU A 241 19.28 2.93 -8.56
N THR A 242 20.46 2.97 -9.20
CA THR A 242 21.64 2.21 -8.79
C THR A 242 22.47 3.01 -7.79
N GLY A 243 22.25 2.76 -6.51
CA GLY A 243 23.26 2.90 -5.46
C GLY A 243 23.56 1.53 -4.86
N ASP A 244 24.50 1.42 -3.93
CA ASP A 244 24.84 0.19 -3.16
C ASP A 244 23.67 -0.44 -2.35
N ASP A 245 22.44 0.06 -2.57
CA ASP A 245 21.16 -0.35 -2.01
C ASP A 245 20.42 -1.32 -2.94
N ASP A 246 21.09 -2.37 -3.43
CA ASP A 246 20.38 -3.51 -4.00
C ASP A 246 19.55 -4.14 -2.87
N VAL A 247 18.30 -3.69 -2.74
CA VAL A 247 17.31 -4.34 -1.89
C VAL A 247 17.02 -5.68 -2.54
N ALA A 248 17.74 -6.71 -2.09
CA ALA A 248 17.45 -8.08 -2.47
C ALA A 248 15.94 -8.34 -2.24
N PRO A 249 15.25 -9.02 -3.18
CA PRO A 249 13.88 -9.42 -2.98
C PRO A 249 13.78 -10.18 -1.66
N VAL A 250 12.93 -9.70 -0.76
CA VAL A 250 12.73 -10.35 0.55
C VAL A 250 12.04 -11.70 0.38
N ALA A 251 11.20 -11.89 -0.65
CA ALA A 251 10.33 -13.05 -0.74
C ALA A 251 10.41 -13.78 -2.09
N SER A 252 11.13 -14.90 -2.11
CA SER A 252 10.81 -16.06 -2.96
C SER A 252 10.33 -17.17 -2.03
N GLY A 253 9.09 -17.64 -2.18
CA GLY A 253 8.55 -18.67 -1.29
C GLY A 253 7.05 -18.81 -1.37
N HIS A 254 6.49 -19.54 -0.41
CA HIS A 254 5.08 -19.86 -0.31
C HIS A 254 4.42 -18.97 0.73
N PHE A 255 3.34 -18.28 0.34
CA PHE A 255 2.57 -17.45 1.26
C PHE A 255 1.36 -18.23 1.80
N VAL A 256 1.24 -18.29 3.12
CA VAL A 256 0.07 -18.83 3.81
C VAL A 256 -0.78 -17.67 4.32
N GLU A 257 -1.90 -17.42 3.63
CA GLU A 257 -2.79 -16.29 3.95
C GLU A 257 -3.77 -16.63 5.09
N VAL A 258 -3.84 -15.73 6.05
CA VAL A 258 -4.77 -15.74 7.19
C VAL A 258 -5.83 -14.67 6.94
N PRO A 259 -7.10 -15.05 6.73
CA PRO A 259 -8.16 -14.09 6.50
C PRO A 259 -8.41 -13.23 7.74
N VAL A 260 -8.58 -11.93 7.53
CA VAL A 260 -8.89 -10.94 8.56
C VAL A 260 -10.21 -10.28 8.20
N PHE A 261 -11.21 -10.47 9.05
CA PHE A 261 -12.53 -9.90 8.79
C PHE A 261 -12.47 -8.37 8.72
N ALA A 262 -12.92 -7.81 7.60
CA ALA A 262 -12.97 -6.36 7.35
C ALA A 262 -11.64 -5.62 7.59
N GLY A 263 -10.50 -6.32 7.48
CA GLY A 263 -9.18 -5.77 7.75
C GLY A 263 -8.94 -5.37 9.21
N GLU A 264 -9.82 -5.72 10.15
CA GLU A 264 -9.69 -5.34 11.55
C GLU A 264 -9.04 -6.48 12.35
N ILE A 265 -7.86 -6.22 12.93
CA ILE A 265 -7.08 -7.22 13.66
C ILE A 265 -6.69 -6.71 15.04
N LYS A 266 -6.85 -7.56 16.06
CA LYS A 266 -6.33 -7.27 17.40
C LYS A 266 -4.81 -7.31 17.38
N ALA A 267 -4.15 -6.37 18.07
CA ALA A 267 -2.71 -6.38 18.22
C ALA A 267 -2.19 -7.71 18.79
N ALA A 268 -2.91 -8.33 19.73
CA ALA A 268 -2.58 -9.67 20.23
C ALA A 268 -2.58 -10.76 19.15
N GLN A 269 -3.52 -10.70 18.20
CA GLN A 269 -3.59 -11.64 17.08
C GLN A 269 -2.44 -11.44 16.10
N LEU A 270 -2.17 -10.19 15.70
CA LEU A 270 -1.03 -9.88 14.82
C LEU A 270 0.30 -10.27 15.49
N ASN A 271 0.43 -10.09 16.81
CA ASN A 271 1.61 -10.50 17.58
C ASN A 271 1.79 -12.03 17.59
N GLN A 272 0.71 -12.80 17.69
CA GLN A 272 0.77 -14.27 17.54
C GLN A 272 1.22 -14.68 16.14
N LEU A 273 0.70 -14.04 15.08
CA LEU A 273 1.13 -14.28 13.71
C LEU A 273 2.60 -13.92 13.50
N ALA A 274 3.07 -12.80 14.07
CA ALA A 274 4.47 -12.38 14.00
C ALA A 274 5.39 -13.37 14.71
N ALA A 275 4.99 -13.86 15.89
CA ALA A 275 5.73 -14.88 16.62
C ALA A 275 5.78 -16.21 15.86
N LEU A 276 4.70 -16.60 15.17
CA LEU A 276 4.66 -17.79 14.34
C LEU A 276 5.57 -17.64 13.12
N ALA A 277 5.50 -16.51 12.42
CA ALA A 277 6.37 -16.21 11.28
C ALA A 277 7.85 -16.28 11.67
N ARG A 278 8.24 -15.80 12.86
CA ARG A 278 9.63 -15.87 13.36
C ARG A 278 10.08 -17.30 13.72
N LYS A 279 9.19 -18.10 14.31
CA LYS A 279 9.54 -19.42 14.85
C LYS A 279 9.48 -20.54 13.81
N GLU A 280 8.59 -20.40 12.84
CA GLU A 280 8.13 -21.49 11.97
C GLU A 280 8.05 -21.08 10.50
N GLY A 281 8.47 -19.85 10.17
CA GLY A 281 8.50 -19.31 8.82
C GLY A 281 9.80 -18.55 8.59
N SER A 282 9.83 -17.78 7.51
CA SER A 282 10.96 -16.92 7.13
C SER A 282 11.15 -15.68 8.03
N GLY A 283 10.29 -15.46 9.02
CA GLY A 283 10.29 -14.23 9.82
C GLY A 283 9.59 -13.03 9.17
N TYR A 284 8.97 -13.20 7.99
CA TYR A 284 8.26 -12.13 7.28
C TYR A 284 6.75 -12.36 7.17
N LEU A 285 6.02 -11.25 7.16
CA LEU A 285 4.57 -11.17 6.97
C LEU A 285 4.25 -10.18 5.84
N ALA A 286 3.11 -10.35 5.19
CA ALA A 286 2.57 -9.42 4.20
C ALA A 286 1.16 -8.97 4.58
N VAL A 287 0.90 -7.66 4.51
CA VAL A 287 -0.46 -7.10 4.51
C VAL A 287 -1.00 -7.15 3.08
N THR A 288 -2.03 -7.94 2.85
CA THR A 288 -2.54 -8.19 1.49
C THR A 288 -3.40 -7.04 0.97
N ASN A 289 -3.54 -6.96 -0.35
CA ASN A 289 -4.44 -6.00 -1.00
C ASN A 289 -5.92 -6.27 -0.71
N ASP A 290 -6.22 -7.46 -0.19
CA ASP A 290 -7.54 -7.90 0.28
C ASP A 290 -7.71 -7.75 1.80
N GLN A 291 -6.80 -6.99 2.44
CA GLN A 291 -6.86 -6.64 3.87
C GLN A 291 -6.64 -7.83 4.81
N ASN A 292 -5.85 -8.83 4.39
CA ASN A 292 -5.48 -9.99 5.19
C ASN A 292 -4.00 -9.93 5.60
N ILE A 293 -3.55 -10.93 6.37
CA ILE A 293 -2.13 -11.15 6.67
C ILE A 293 -1.68 -12.44 6.00
N ALA A 294 -0.55 -12.45 5.31
CA ALA A 294 0.08 -13.67 4.82
C ALA A 294 1.44 -13.89 5.48
N LEU A 295 1.75 -15.13 5.85
CA LEU A 295 3.05 -15.52 6.39
C LEU A 295 3.88 -16.12 5.26
N LEU A 296 5.14 -15.72 5.16
CA LEU A 296 6.06 -16.27 4.16
C LEU A 296 6.80 -17.50 4.72
N ALA A 297 6.68 -18.62 4.00
CA ALA A 297 7.52 -19.79 4.14
C ALA A 297 8.54 -19.88 3.00
N GLU A 298 9.75 -20.34 3.30
CA GLU A 298 10.82 -20.56 2.33
C GLU A 298 10.56 -21.77 1.43
N GLY A 299 9.80 -22.77 1.92
CA GLY A 299 9.52 -24.00 1.20
C GLY A 299 8.15 -24.62 1.50
N GLU A 300 7.79 -25.62 0.69
CA GLU A 300 6.47 -26.28 0.75
C GLU A 300 6.22 -26.96 2.10
N GLN A 301 7.19 -27.70 2.64
CA GLN A 301 7.05 -28.37 3.95
C GLN A 301 6.80 -27.38 5.10
N GLU A 302 7.49 -26.25 5.08
CA GLU A 302 7.30 -25.18 6.07
C GLU A 302 5.93 -24.52 5.90
N SER A 303 5.50 -24.28 4.66
CA SER A 303 4.15 -23.77 4.34
C SER A 303 3.03 -24.68 4.85
N GLU A 304 3.17 -26.00 4.68
CA GLU A 304 2.24 -26.98 5.23
C GLU A 304 2.22 -26.99 6.76
N ALA A 305 3.39 -26.87 7.39
CA ALA A 305 3.51 -26.80 8.85
C ALA A 305 2.87 -25.52 9.42
N LEU A 306 3.12 -24.36 8.80
CA LEU A 306 2.47 -23.09 9.13
C LEU A 306 0.95 -23.20 8.99
N SER A 307 0.47 -23.76 7.88
CA SER A 307 -0.96 -23.97 7.63
C SER A 307 -1.60 -24.84 8.71
N ARG A 308 -0.92 -25.90 9.16
CA ARG A 308 -1.41 -26.77 10.26
C ARG A 308 -1.48 -26.01 11.59
N LYS A 309 -0.41 -25.30 11.97
CA LYS A 309 -0.36 -24.53 13.22
C LYS A 309 -1.41 -23.42 13.28
N LEU A 310 -1.59 -22.71 12.17
CA LEU A 310 -2.62 -21.68 12.06
C LEU A 310 -4.04 -22.24 12.27
N ARG A 311 -4.32 -23.48 11.83
CA ARG A 311 -5.59 -24.18 12.14
C ARG A 311 -5.72 -24.49 13.63
N GLU A 312 -4.68 -25.01 14.26
CA GLU A 312 -4.67 -25.34 15.69
C GLU A 312 -4.89 -24.12 16.60
N THR A 313 -4.41 -22.95 16.18
CA THR A 313 -4.61 -21.68 16.91
C THR A 313 -6.00 -21.04 16.74
N GLY A 314 -6.86 -21.61 15.89
CA GLY A 314 -8.20 -21.08 15.62
C GLY A 314 -8.24 -19.84 14.72
N PHE A 315 -7.13 -19.47 14.07
CA PHE A 315 -7.12 -18.33 13.12
C PHE A 315 -8.02 -18.56 11.91
N PHE A 316 -8.18 -19.82 11.48
CA PHE A 316 -9.14 -20.21 10.46
C PHE A 316 -10.54 -20.50 10.99
N GLU A 317 -10.75 -20.48 12.31
CA GLU A 317 -12.05 -20.74 12.94
C GLU A 317 -12.79 -19.44 13.28
N GLN A 318 -12.31 -18.29 12.77
CA GLN A 318 -13.11 -17.05 12.76
C GLN A 318 -14.51 -17.39 12.23
N PRO A 319 -15.59 -16.78 12.74
CA PRO A 319 -16.99 -17.16 12.45
C PRO A 319 -17.42 -16.95 10.98
N PHE A 320 -16.45 -16.69 10.11
CA PHE A 320 -16.51 -16.01 8.82
C PHE A 320 -15.48 -16.64 7.86
N THR A 321 -15.41 -17.97 7.77
CA THR A 321 -14.69 -18.64 6.70
C THR A 321 -15.49 -18.54 5.41
N PHE A 322 -15.21 -17.52 4.59
CA PHE A 322 -15.87 -17.37 3.30
C PHE A 322 -15.08 -18.01 2.16
N PRO A 323 -15.76 -18.58 1.17
CA PRO A 323 -15.16 -18.81 -0.14
C PRO A 323 -14.85 -17.50 -0.89
N SER A 324 -15.36 -16.35 -0.42
CA SER A 324 -15.32 -15.06 -1.10
C SER A 324 -14.37 -14.06 -0.41
N ARG A 325 -13.61 -13.30 -1.22
CA ARG A 325 -12.74 -12.22 -0.73
C ARG A 325 -13.57 -10.99 -0.34
N PHE A 326 -13.51 -10.58 0.93
CA PHE A 326 -14.17 -9.37 1.42
C PHE A 326 -13.18 -8.22 1.54
N ARG A 327 -13.55 -7.05 1.00
CA ARG A 327 -12.83 -5.79 1.22
C ARG A 327 -13.80 -4.74 1.71
N VAL A 328 -13.54 -4.20 2.89
CA VAL A 328 -14.45 -3.32 3.59
C VAL A 328 -13.67 -2.08 4.02
N CYS A 329 -14.19 -0.89 3.71
CA CYS A 329 -13.61 0.34 4.24
C CYS A 329 -14.06 0.54 5.70
N PRO A 330 -13.40 1.42 6.47
CA PRO A 330 -13.78 1.71 7.85
C PRO A 330 -15.26 2.09 8.06
N GLY A 331 -15.88 2.73 7.06
CA GLY A 331 -17.27 3.20 7.19
C GLY A 331 -17.42 4.30 8.23
N ASN A 332 -18.65 4.53 8.69
CA ASN A 332 -18.92 5.56 9.71
C ASN A 332 -18.48 5.18 11.14
N HIS A 333 -17.88 4.00 11.34
CA HIS A 333 -17.27 3.63 12.63
C HIS A 333 -16.07 4.54 12.95
N GLU A 334 -15.24 4.84 11.94
CA GLU A 334 -14.02 5.64 12.11
C GLU A 334 -13.88 6.80 11.12
N CYS A 335 -14.52 6.72 9.95
CA CYS A 335 -14.34 7.69 8.87
C CYS A 335 -15.42 8.77 8.96
N ARG A 336 -14.99 10.03 9.11
CA ARG A 336 -15.86 11.22 9.05
C ARG A 336 -16.67 11.36 7.76
N MET A 337 -16.22 10.74 6.67
CA MET A 337 -16.92 10.72 5.37
C MET A 337 -17.77 9.45 5.17
N GLY A 338 -17.79 8.55 6.14
CA GLY A 338 -18.55 7.30 6.08
C GLY A 338 -20.05 7.57 6.19
N LEU A 339 -20.83 6.92 5.34
CA LEU A 339 -22.30 7.06 5.32
C LEU A 339 -23.02 5.83 5.87
N SER A 340 -22.29 4.75 6.14
CA SER A 340 -22.86 3.45 6.53
C SER A 340 -21.88 2.68 7.42
N PRO A 341 -22.38 1.86 8.36
CA PRO A 341 -21.58 0.96 9.18
C PRO A 341 -21.16 -0.27 8.35
N THR A 342 -20.18 -0.07 7.48
CA THR A 342 -19.75 -1.05 6.48
C THR A 342 -19.35 -2.41 7.06
N ARG A 343 -18.69 -2.44 8.23
CA ARG A 343 -18.35 -3.69 8.93
C ARG A 343 -19.57 -4.42 9.48
N ASP A 344 -20.54 -3.71 10.05
CA ASP A 344 -21.81 -4.32 10.52
C ASP A 344 -22.63 -4.89 9.36
N VAL A 345 -22.66 -4.15 8.23
CA VAL A 345 -23.29 -4.63 7.00
C VAL A 345 -22.59 -5.89 6.50
N ALA A 346 -21.26 -5.89 6.44
CA ALA A 346 -20.50 -7.08 6.06
C ALA A 346 -20.82 -8.25 7.01
N ALA A 347 -20.76 -8.04 8.34
CA ALA A 347 -21.05 -9.07 9.32
C ALA A 347 -22.48 -9.63 9.20
N SER A 348 -23.44 -8.79 8.79
CA SER A 348 -24.83 -9.21 8.57
C SER A 348 -24.97 -10.07 7.32
N LEU A 349 -24.31 -9.70 6.22
CA LEU A 349 -24.26 -10.52 4.99
C LEU A 349 -23.61 -11.88 5.28
N CYS A 350 -22.52 -11.84 6.03
CA CYS A 350 -21.76 -12.99 6.48
C CYS A 350 -22.58 -13.99 7.31
N LYS A 351 -23.55 -13.53 8.11
CA LYS A 351 -24.46 -14.38 8.88
C LYS A 351 -25.63 -14.92 8.05
N ALA A 352 -25.94 -14.28 6.94
CA ALA A 352 -27.08 -14.59 6.08
C ALA A 352 -26.72 -15.56 4.93
N MET A 353 -25.44 -15.65 4.58
CA MET A 353 -24.87 -16.69 3.72
C MET A 353 -24.64 -17.97 4.52
#